data_AF-A0AB34H589-F1
#
_entry.id   AF-A0AB34H589-F1
#
_cell.length_a   1.000
_cell.length_b   1.000
_cell.length_c   1.000
_cell.angle_alpha   90.00
_cell.angle_beta   90.00
_cell.angle_gamma   90.00
#
_symmetry.space_group_name_H-M   'P 1'
#
loop_
_entity.id
_entity.type
_entity.pdbx_description
1 polymer ?
#
loop_
_entity_poly.entity_id
_entity_poly.type
_entity_poly.pdbx_seq_one_letter_code
_entity_poly.pdbx_strand_id
1 'polypeptide(L)'
;MCQIAYARIEGDMIVCAACAHELPKYGVKVGWTNYAEAYCTGLLLALRLLNRFGMDKIYEGQVEVAGDEYNVESNDGQAGAFTCYLDAGLARSTTGNEVLGALKGAIDGGLSIPHSTERFPVYDSESKEFNAEGHQKHIMGQNIADYMRYLIEEDEDTYKNNSLNT
;
A
#
# COMPACT_ATOMS: atom_id res chain seq x y z
N MET A 1 9.78 -1.30 -3.04
CA MET A 1 9.77 -2.43 -4.01
C MET A 1 8.92 -3.54 -3.42
N CYS A 2 8.02 -4.12 -4.20
CA CYS A 2 7.13 -5.19 -3.76
C CYS A 2 7.19 -6.36 -4.74
N GLN A 3 7.15 -7.59 -4.23
CA GLN A 3 7.29 -8.80 -5.04
C GLN A 3 6.32 -9.88 -4.56
N ILE A 4 5.90 -10.75 -5.47
CA ILE A 4 5.20 -12.00 -5.18
C ILE A 4 6.12 -13.13 -5.57
N ALA A 5 6.47 -13.96 -4.61
CA ALA A 5 7.41 -15.06 -4.78
C ALA A 5 6.87 -16.34 -4.12
N TYR A 6 7.39 -17.47 -4.56
CA TYR A 6 7.22 -18.75 -3.88
C TYR A 6 8.52 -19.55 -3.93
N ALA A 7 8.76 -20.35 -2.90
CA ALA A 7 9.99 -21.11 -2.75
C ALA A 7 10.04 -22.35 -3.67
N ARG A 8 11.21 -22.62 -4.25
CA ARG A 8 11.60 -23.91 -4.84
C ARG A 8 12.99 -24.32 -4.33
N ILE A 9 13.38 -25.59 -4.52
CA ILE A 9 14.68 -26.11 -4.07
C ILE A 9 15.86 -25.33 -4.70
N GLU A 10 15.71 -24.89 -5.94
CA GLU A 10 16.74 -24.14 -6.67
C GLU A 10 16.80 -22.65 -6.27
N GLY A 11 15.82 -22.17 -5.50
CA GLY A 11 15.67 -20.77 -5.11
C GLY A 11 14.23 -20.26 -5.23
N ASP A 12 14.02 -19.02 -4.79
CA ASP A 12 12.70 -18.37 -4.87
C ASP A 12 12.37 -17.94 -6.29
N MET A 13 11.14 -18.24 -6.70
CA MET A 13 10.62 -17.89 -8.01
C MET A 13 9.78 -16.62 -7.90
N ILE A 14 10.26 -15.53 -8.49
CA ILE A 14 9.49 -14.28 -8.58
C ILE A 14 8.40 -14.42 -9.63
N VAL A 15 7.15 -14.34 -9.20
CA VAL A 15 5.96 -14.33 -10.07
C VAL A 15 5.77 -12.93 -10.62
N CYS A 16 5.74 -11.91 -9.77
CA CYS A 16 5.52 -10.53 -10.18
C CYS A 16 6.32 -9.58 -9.29
N ALA A 17 6.64 -8.40 -9.81
CA ALA A 17 7.33 -7.36 -9.08
C ALA A 17 6.80 -5.97 -9.49
N ALA A 18 6.85 -5.03 -8.55
CA ALA A 18 6.57 -3.62 -8.75
C ALA A 18 7.57 -2.76 -7.97
N CYS A 19 7.89 -1.57 -8.47
CA CYS A 19 8.92 -0.71 -7.89
C CYS A 19 8.57 0.77 -8.01
N ALA A 20 8.75 1.55 -6.93
CA ALA A 20 8.52 2.99 -6.85
C ALA A 20 9.01 3.78 -8.08
N HIS A 21 10.17 3.42 -8.62
CA HIS A 21 10.79 4.06 -9.79
C HIS A 21 9.94 4.00 -11.07
N GLU A 22 8.91 3.13 -11.12
CA GLU A 22 7.98 3.06 -12.23
C GLU A 22 6.75 3.95 -12.06
N LEU A 23 6.47 4.43 -10.83
CA LEU A 23 5.34 5.29 -10.50
C LEU A 23 5.32 6.65 -11.22
N PRO A 24 6.45 7.26 -11.63
CA PRO A 24 6.43 8.46 -12.46
C PRO A 24 5.66 8.29 -13.78
N LYS A 25 5.54 7.06 -14.31
CA LYS A 25 4.72 6.76 -15.49
C LYS A 25 3.22 6.89 -15.24
N TYR A 26 2.82 6.83 -13.97
CA TYR A 26 1.43 6.85 -13.51
C TYR A 26 1.06 8.17 -12.80
N GLY A 27 1.98 9.15 -12.77
CA GLY A 27 1.72 10.50 -12.27
C GLY A 27 2.44 10.88 -10.97
N VAL A 28 2.99 9.91 -10.23
CA VAL A 28 3.73 10.17 -8.98
C VAL A 28 5.21 10.41 -9.29
N LYS A 29 5.59 11.68 -9.41
CA LYS A 29 6.94 12.07 -9.89
C LYS A 29 8.01 12.13 -8.81
N VAL A 30 7.64 12.41 -7.56
CA VAL A 30 8.54 12.64 -6.41
C VAL A 30 7.96 11.96 -5.17
N GLY A 31 8.70 11.94 -4.06
CA GLY A 31 8.22 11.35 -2.80
C GLY A 31 8.16 9.82 -2.83
N TRP A 32 9.27 9.17 -3.17
CA TRP A 32 9.29 7.72 -3.47
C TRP A 32 9.43 6.78 -2.26
N THR A 33 9.39 7.32 -1.04
CA THR A 33 9.63 6.57 0.20
C THR A 33 8.63 6.97 1.28
N ASN A 34 7.37 7.16 0.90
CA ASN A 34 6.30 7.53 1.82
C ASN A 34 5.18 6.49 1.79
N TYR A 35 4.24 6.61 2.74
CA TYR A 35 3.14 5.64 2.89
C TYR A 35 2.26 5.55 1.65
N ALA A 36 1.97 6.69 1.01
CA ALA A 36 1.18 6.77 -0.21
C ALA A 36 1.87 6.06 -1.40
N GLU A 37 3.19 6.23 -1.53
CA GLU A 37 3.99 5.50 -2.50
C GLU A 37 3.91 4.00 -2.28
N ALA A 38 4.10 3.55 -1.03
CA ALA A 38 4.06 2.13 -0.70
C ALA A 38 2.70 1.54 -1.09
N TYR A 39 1.61 2.25 -0.77
CA TYR A 39 0.26 1.91 -1.23
C TYR A 39 0.16 1.79 -2.76
N CYS A 40 0.61 2.81 -3.50
CA CYS A 40 0.58 2.76 -4.97
C CYS A 40 1.39 1.60 -5.55
N THR A 41 2.56 1.29 -4.98
CA THR A 41 3.40 0.17 -5.43
C THR A 41 2.76 -1.19 -5.13
N GLY A 42 2.09 -1.33 -3.98
CA GLY A 42 1.30 -2.52 -3.64
C GLY A 42 0.11 -2.72 -4.58
N LEU A 43 -0.64 -1.65 -4.85
CA LEU A 43 -1.77 -1.65 -5.79
C LEU A 43 -1.32 -2.03 -7.21
N LEU A 44 -0.21 -1.44 -7.68
CA LEU A 44 0.36 -1.74 -8.98
C LEU A 44 0.80 -3.21 -9.09
N LEU A 45 1.37 -3.79 -8.03
CA LEU A 45 1.75 -5.19 -7.98
C LEU A 45 0.52 -6.11 -8.12
N ALA A 46 -0.56 -5.83 -7.38
CA ALA A 46 -1.80 -6.59 -7.40
C ALA A 46 -2.46 -6.56 -8.79
N LEU A 47 -2.67 -5.36 -9.35
CA LEU A 47 -3.26 -5.20 -10.69
C LEU A 47 -2.43 -5.89 -11.76
N ARG A 48 -1.10 -5.78 -11.69
CA ARG A 48 -0.18 -6.44 -12.61
C ARG A 48 -0.22 -7.97 -12.50
N LEU A 49 -0.37 -8.49 -11.29
CA LEU A 49 -0.50 -9.93 -11.05
C LEU A 49 -1.83 -10.46 -11.60
N LEU A 50 -2.95 -9.80 -11.26
CA LEU A 50 -4.28 -10.23 -11.69
C LEU A 50 -4.43 -10.15 -13.21
N ASN A 51 -3.92 -9.10 -13.84
CA ASN A 51 -3.90 -8.99 -15.30
C ASN A 51 -3.08 -10.11 -15.95
N ARG A 52 -1.93 -10.47 -15.37
CA ARG A 52 -1.10 -11.59 -15.87
C ARG A 52 -1.85 -12.92 -15.83
N PHE A 53 -2.70 -13.14 -14.83
CA PHE A 53 -3.50 -14.35 -14.69
C PHE A 53 -4.90 -14.26 -15.32
N GLY A 54 -5.26 -13.11 -15.93
CA GLY A 54 -6.57 -12.90 -16.54
C GLY A 54 -7.73 -12.83 -15.54
N MET A 55 -7.46 -12.40 -14.31
CA MET A 55 -8.43 -12.31 -13.19
C MET A 55 -8.78 -10.87 -12.82
N ASP A 56 -8.21 -9.89 -13.52
CA ASP A 56 -8.39 -8.45 -13.29
C ASP A 56 -9.85 -7.99 -13.37
N LYS A 57 -10.65 -8.60 -14.24
CA LYS A 57 -12.10 -8.32 -14.35
C LYS A 57 -12.96 -9.03 -13.32
N ILE A 58 -12.41 -10.04 -12.65
CA ILE A 58 -13.13 -10.82 -11.64
C ILE A 58 -12.96 -10.17 -10.28
N TYR A 59 -11.73 -9.78 -9.97
CA TYR A 59 -11.33 -9.23 -8.68
C TYR A 59 -10.81 -7.80 -8.87
N GLU A 60 -11.73 -6.87 -9.15
CA GLU A 60 -11.39 -5.45 -9.36
C GLU A 60 -10.92 -4.75 -8.07
N GLY A 61 -11.21 -5.34 -6.90
CA GLY A 61 -10.85 -4.79 -5.60
C GLY A 61 -11.70 -3.57 -5.21
N GLN A 62 -11.11 -2.63 -4.47
CA GLN A 62 -11.74 -1.34 -4.14
C GLN A 62 -11.30 -0.26 -5.13
N VAL A 63 -12.24 0.17 -5.98
CA VAL A 63 -12.01 1.26 -6.94
C VAL A 63 -11.89 2.62 -6.24
N GLU A 64 -12.76 2.88 -5.26
CA GLU A 64 -12.75 4.09 -4.45
C GLU A 64 -12.09 3.77 -3.10
N VAL A 65 -10.99 4.45 -2.79
CA VAL A 65 -10.20 4.20 -1.58
C VAL A 65 -10.97 4.70 -0.36
N ALA A 66 -11.52 3.79 0.45
CA ALA A 66 -12.24 4.14 1.68
C ALA A 66 -11.33 4.24 2.93
N GLY A 67 -10.16 3.58 2.90
CA GLY A 67 -9.27 3.45 4.07
C GLY A 67 -9.72 2.42 5.11
N ASP A 68 -10.91 1.84 4.95
CA ASP A 68 -11.48 0.84 5.85
C ASP A 68 -10.94 -0.58 5.58
N GLU A 69 -11.27 -1.54 6.45
CA GLU A 69 -10.98 -2.96 6.23
C GLU A 69 -11.66 -3.48 4.95
N TYR A 70 -10.92 -4.22 4.14
CA TYR A 70 -11.44 -4.85 2.93
C TYR A 70 -10.79 -6.22 2.76
N ASN A 71 -11.60 -7.24 2.53
CA ASN A 71 -11.12 -8.58 2.22
C ASN A 71 -11.87 -9.09 1.00
N VAL A 72 -11.14 -9.44 -0.05
CA VAL A 72 -11.75 -10.04 -1.25
C VAL A 72 -12.15 -11.48 -0.94
N GLU A 73 -13.36 -11.85 -1.32
CA GLU A 73 -13.86 -13.23 -1.22
C GLU A 73 -13.85 -13.91 -2.59
N SER A 74 -13.80 -15.24 -2.61
CA SER A 74 -13.87 -15.99 -3.87
C SER A 74 -15.31 -16.06 -4.39
N ASN A 75 -15.50 -15.89 -5.70
CA ASN A 75 -16.81 -15.98 -6.33
C ASN A 75 -17.10 -17.43 -6.74
N ASP A 76 -18.31 -17.90 -6.46
CA ASP A 76 -18.73 -19.24 -6.87
C ASP A 76 -18.72 -19.38 -8.40
N GLY A 77 -18.11 -20.47 -8.89
CA GLY A 77 -18.04 -20.79 -10.32
C GLY A 77 -16.99 -20.00 -11.11
N GLN A 78 -16.15 -19.19 -10.46
CA GLN A 78 -15.01 -18.50 -11.07
C GLN A 78 -13.68 -19.01 -10.48
N ALA A 79 -12.55 -18.56 -11.05
CA ALA A 79 -11.25 -18.81 -10.43
C ALA A 79 -11.21 -18.13 -9.07
N GLY A 80 -10.71 -18.81 -8.03
CA GLY A 80 -10.64 -18.25 -6.68
C GLY A 80 -9.71 -17.05 -6.57
N ALA A 81 -9.92 -16.23 -5.54
CA ALA A 81 -9.10 -15.06 -5.27
C ALA A 81 -7.64 -15.48 -5.05
N PHE A 82 -6.70 -14.66 -5.52
CA PHE A 82 -5.28 -14.97 -5.37
C PHE A 82 -4.86 -14.76 -3.90
N THR A 83 -4.61 -15.85 -3.20
CA THR A 83 -4.16 -15.81 -1.80
C THR A 83 -2.66 -15.66 -1.70
N CYS A 84 -2.19 -14.67 -0.92
CA CYS A 84 -0.79 -14.55 -0.55
C CYS A 84 -0.61 -14.06 0.88
N TYR A 85 0.64 -14.09 1.36
CA TYR A 85 1.01 -13.72 2.72
C TYR A 85 2.06 -12.61 2.68
N LEU A 86 1.98 -11.70 3.63
CA LEU A 86 2.98 -10.64 3.77
C LEU A 86 4.27 -11.21 4.35
N ASP A 87 5.38 -10.92 3.68
CA ASP A 87 6.72 -11.03 4.25
C ASP A 87 7.30 -9.61 4.44
N ALA A 88 7.43 -9.20 5.70
CA ALA A 88 8.01 -7.91 6.07
C ALA A 88 9.54 -7.98 6.24
N GLY A 89 10.14 -9.16 6.11
CA GLY A 89 11.56 -9.40 6.36
C GLY A 89 11.96 -8.96 7.77
N LEU A 90 12.98 -8.10 7.83
CA LEU A 90 13.51 -7.56 9.09
C LEU A 90 12.80 -6.28 9.56
N ALA A 91 11.84 -5.75 8.80
CA ALA A 91 11.11 -4.55 9.19
C ALA A 91 10.28 -4.84 10.46
N ARG A 92 10.37 -3.94 11.44
CA ARG A 92 9.56 -4.07 12.66
C ARG A 92 8.11 -3.72 12.35
N SER A 93 7.20 -4.63 12.68
CA SER A 93 5.74 -4.45 12.48
C SER A 93 5.10 -3.49 13.51
N THR A 94 5.57 -2.24 13.54
CA THR A 94 4.95 -1.16 14.31
C THR A 94 3.73 -0.60 13.58
N THR A 95 2.78 -0.06 14.34
CA THR A 95 1.61 0.62 13.78
C THR A 95 2.05 1.80 12.90
N GLY A 96 1.48 1.90 11.69
CA GLY A 96 1.80 2.94 10.72
C GLY A 96 3.06 2.72 9.88
N ASN A 97 3.68 1.53 9.92
CA ASN A 97 4.83 1.21 9.08
C ASN A 97 4.46 1.24 7.57
N GLU A 98 5.34 1.77 6.73
CA GLU A 98 5.18 1.87 5.27
C GLU A 98 4.92 0.52 4.59
N VAL A 99 5.48 -0.59 5.10
CA VAL A 99 5.23 -1.94 4.56
C VAL A 99 3.74 -2.27 4.58
N LEU A 100 3.00 -1.72 5.53
CA LEU A 100 1.56 -1.89 5.65
C LEU A 100 0.79 -1.05 4.62
N GLY A 101 1.37 0.03 4.11
CA GLY A 101 0.83 0.75 2.95
C GLY A 101 0.83 -0.14 1.73
N ALA A 102 1.96 -0.81 1.45
CA ALA A 102 2.04 -1.79 0.36
C ALA A 102 1.09 -2.97 0.54
N LEU A 103 0.95 -3.48 1.77
CA LEU A 103 -0.06 -4.49 2.11
C LEU A 103 -1.47 -3.99 1.74
N LYS A 104 -1.85 -2.80 2.20
CA LYS A 104 -3.18 -2.24 1.96
C LYS A 104 -3.44 -1.98 0.48
N GLY A 105 -2.45 -1.48 -0.26
CA GLY A 105 -2.56 -1.32 -1.71
C GLY A 105 -2.78 -2.65 -2.44
N ALA A 106 -2.09 -3.71 -2.02
CA ALA A 106 -2.25 -5.03 -2.61
C ALA A 106 -3.64 -5.65 -2.31
N ILE A 107 -4.15 -5.43 -1.09
CA ILE A 107 -5.50 -5.83 -0.67
C ILE A 107 -6.57 -5.10 -1.49
N ASP A 108 -6.48 -3.77 -1.56
CA ASP A 108 -7.43 -2.95 -2.32
C ASP A 108 -7.34 -3.23 -3.82
N GLY A 109 -6.20 -3.73 -4.30
CA GLY A 109 -6.02 -4.21 -5.67
C GLY A 109 -6.60 -5.60 -5.96
N GLY A 110 -7.27 -6.25 -4.99
CA GLY A 110 -7.99 -7.50 -5.19
C GLY A 110 -7.21 -8.78 -4.84
N LEU A 111 -6.13 -8.70 -4.07
CA LEU A 111 -5.46 -9.88 -3.53
C LEU A 111 -6.06 -10.28 -2.17
N SER A 112 -6.20 -11.58 -1.94
CA SER A 112 -6.64 -12.13 -0.66
C SER A 112 -5.44 -12.27 0.28
N ILE A 113 -5.18 -11.25 1.10
CA ILE A 113 -4.10 -11.25 2.08
C ILE A 113 -4.69 -11.17 3.49
N PRO A 114 -4.54 -12.21 4.33
CA PRO A 114 -5.00 -12.16 5.71
C PRO A 114 -4.32 -11.05 6.49
N HIS A 115 -5.10 -10.16 7.13
CA HIS A 115 -4.59 -9.02 7.87
C HIS A 115 -5.55 -8.59 8.99
N SER A 116 -5.14 -7.58 9.75
CA SER A 116 -5.95 -6.89 10.76
C SER A 116 -5.66 -5.39 10.67
N THR A 117 -6.63 -4.56 11.04
CA THR A 117 -6.51 -3.10 11.01
C THR A 117 -5.66 -2.53 12.15
N GLU A 118 -5.30 -3.33 13.17
CA GLU A 118 -4.57 -2.89 14.37
C GLU A 118 -3.18 -2.28 14.10
N ARG A 119 -2.61 -2.57 12.93
CA ARG A 119 -1.29 -2.07 12.54
C ARG A 119 -1.33 -0.95 11.51
N PHE A 120 -2.48 -0.66 10.92
CA PHE A 120 -2.59 0.49 10.03
C PHE A 120 -2.41 1.81 10.79
N PRO A 121 -2.01 2.90 10.10
CA PRO A 121 -2.03 4.23 10.68
C PRO A 121 -3.35 4.52 11.39
N VAL A 122 -3.31 5.39 12.41
CA VAL A 122 -4.48 5.87 13.17
C VAL A 122 -5.32 4.78 13.88
N TYR A 123 -4.74 3.60 14.12
CA TYR A 123 -5.23 2.69 15.15
C TYR A 123 -4.76 3.15 16.54
N ASP A 124 -5.69 3.29 17.47
CA ASP A 124 -5.40 3.62 18.87
C ASP A 124 -5.41 2.35 19.72
N SER A 125 -4.26 2.00 20.30
CA SER A 125 -4.12 0.81 21.14
C SER A 125 -4.82 0.90 22.50
N GLU A 126 -5.09 2.10 22.99
CA GLU A 126 -5.76 2.31 24.28
C GLU A 126 -7.27 2.09 24.14
N SER A 127 -7.90 2.77 23.17
CA SER A 127 -9.33 2.62 22.87
C SER A 127 -9.64 1.37 22.04
N LYS A 128 -8.65 0.78 21.36
CA LYS A 128 -8.79 -0.30 20.37
C LYS A 128 -9.68 0.08 19.20
N GLU A 129 -9.66 1.35 18.83
CA GLU A 129 -10.45 1.89 17.73
C GLU A 129 -9.57 2.16 16.51
N PHE A 130 -10.12 1.86 15.33
CA PHE A 130 -9.51 2.14 14.04
C PHE A 130 -10.28 3.24 13.33
N ASN A 131 -9.56 4.27 12.82
CA ASN A 131 -10.16 5.38 12.08
C ASN A 131 -9.91 5.25 10.57
N ALA A 132 -10.89 4.76 9.83
CA ALA A 132 -10.79 4.59 8.38
C ALA A 132 -10.54 5.92 7.64
N GLU A 133 -11.17 7.02 8.03
CA GLU A 133 -10.98 8.34 7.41
C GLU A 133 -9.55 8.86 7.60
N GLY A 134 -9.01 8.69 8.80
CA GLY A 134 -7.62 9.04 9.10
C GLY A 134 -6.63 8.18 8.31
N HIS A 135 -6.93 6.89 8.11
CA HIS A 135 -6.11 6.02 7.28
C HIS A 135 -6.17 6.41 5.81
N GLN A 136 -7.37 6.71 5.28
CA GLN A 136 -7.56 7.23 3.93
C GLN A 136 -6.72 8.51 3.71
N LYS A 137 -6.69 9.43 4.68
CA LYS A 137 -5.84 10.63 4.64
C LYS A 137 -4.34 10.29 4.54
N HIS A 138 -3.88 9.24 5.22
CA HIS A 138 -2.49 8.77 5.09
C HIS A 138 -2.21 8.15 3.72
N ILE A 139 -3.15 7.35 3.18
CA ILE A 139 -3.05 6.79 1.83
C ILE A 139 -2.96 7.90 0.78
N MET A 140 -3.73 8.97 0.95
CA MET A 140 -3.73 10.13 0.05
C MET A 140 -2.56 11.10 0.30
N GLY A 141 -1.69 10.84 1.28
CA GLY A 141 -0.57 11.72 1.62
C GLY A 141 -0.98 13.07 2.21
N GLN A 142 -2.19 13.18 2.77
CA GLN A 142 -2.72 14.44 3.33
C GLN A 142 -1.89 14.91 4.53
N ASN A 143 -1.36 13.99 5.33
CA ASN A 143 -0.44 14.29 6.44
C ASN A 143 0.84 15.00 5.97
N ILE A 144 1.39 14.59 4.82
CA ILE A 144 2.56 15.22 4.21
C ILE A 144 2.18 16.60 3.69
N ALA A 145 1.03 16.73 3.02
CA ALA A 145 0.54 18.01 2.52
C ALA A 145 0.29 19.01 3.66
N ASP A 146 -0.30 18.57 4.77
CA ASP A 146 -0.56 19.43 5.93
C ASP A 146 0.74 19.85 6.62
N TYR A 147 1.72 18.95 6.75
CA TYR A 147 3.04 19.30 7.25
C TYR A 147 3.76 20.30 6.35
N MET A 148 3.68 20.14 5.02
CA MET A 148 4.23 21.10 4.07
C MET A 148 3.57 22.48 4.19
N ARG A 149 2.24 22.55 4.32
CA ARG A 149 1.50 23.82 4.53
C ARG A 149 1.94 24.51 5.82
N TYR A 150 2.04 23.75 6.91
CA TYR A 150 2.53 24.25 8.19
C TYR A 150 3.94 24.85 8.08
N LEU A 151 4.87 24.14 7.43
CA LEU A 151 6.23 24.64 7.24
C LEU A 151 6.30 25.92 6.39
N ILE A 152 5.46 26.05 5.37
CA ILE A 152 5.41 27.27 4.55
C ILE A 152 5.02 28.49 5.41
N GLU A 153 4.10 28.31 6.36
CA GLU A 153 3.61 29.39 7.21
C GLU A 153 4.58 29.75 8.34
N GLU A 154 5.25 28.76 8.93
CA GLU A 154 6.09 28.96 10.12
C GLU A 154 7.57 29.19 9.81
N ASP A 155 8.14 28.47 8.85
CA ASP A 155 9.56 28.50 8.53
C ASP A 155 9.85 28.12 7.06
N GLU A 156 9.83 29.14 6.21
CA GLU A 156 10.03 29.01 4.76
C GLU A 156 11.42 28.44 4.40
N ASP A 157 12.44 28.66 5.23
CA ASP A 157 13.79 28.16 4.98
C ASP A 157 13.88 26.65 5.26
N THR A 158 13.24 26.19 6.35
CA THR A 158 13.08 24.75 6.61
C THR A 158 12.24 24.08 5.52
N TYR A 159 11.17 24.73 5.04
CA TYR A 159 10.37 24.23 3.92
C TYR A 159 11.22 24.01 2.66
N LYS A 160 12.02 25.01 2.25
CA LYS A 160 12.90 24.91 1.07
C LYS A 160 13.91 23.77 1.21
N ASN A 161 14.54 23.61 2.38
CA ASN A 161 15.49 22.54 2.61
C ASN A 161 14.85 21.14 2.57
N ASN A 162 13.63 20.98 3.11
CA ASN A 162 12.96 19.69 3.14
C ASN A 162 12.33 19.30 1.79
N SER A 163 11.74 20.27 1.08
CA SER A 163 11.10 20.05 -0.23
C SER A 163 12.08 19.75 -1.36
N LEU A 164 13.34 20.16 -1.25
CA LEU A 164 14.39 19.84 -2.24
C LEU A 164 14.97 18.43 -2.07
N ASN A 165 14.73 17.77 -0.94
CA ASN A 165 15.29 16.46 -0.59
C ASN A 165 14.30 15.29 -0.74
N THR A 166 13.07 15.54 -1.21
CA THR A 166 12.01 14.53 -1.42
C THR A 166 11.51 14.51 -2.87
#